data_AF-A0A9X1MHE4-F1
#
_entry.id   AF-A0A9X1MHE4-F1
#
_cell.length_a   1.000
_cell.length_b   1.000
_cell.length_c   1.000
_cell.angle_alpha   90.00
_cell.angle_beta   90.00
_cell.angle_gamma   90.00
#
_symmetry.space_group_name_H-M   'P 1'
#
loop_
_entity.id
_entity.type
_entity.pdbx_description
1 polymer ?
#
loop_
_entity_poly.entity_id
_entity_poly.type
_entity_poly.pdbx_seq_one_letter_code
_entity_poly.pdbx_strand_id
1 'polypeptide(L)'
;MPAPVSHNDQQWLSTLEELIDFKARFGSLPGDSGRHPRERALQQWLKRQQRLEAQGLLRPSRAEALNSVDGDWRANQTQLSWENNLAAAILDYQSRGHIPANGEGAGPWLLRQRSRMSAGKLTADQIQALDDALPGWRNLDRLKWAERVRELRLYVDAAGALPTSRVKDPAALRTYTWLAFQRKKLREGRLGAAQAAQLDDLVPGWRGRSAG
;
A
#
# COMPACT_ATOMS: atom_id res chain seq x y z
N MET A 1 -48.82 -21.04 12.23
CA MET A 1 -48.40 -19.67 11.87
C MET A 1 -46.99 -19.47 12.42
N PRO A 2 -45.95 -19.25 11.60
CA PRO A 2 -44.65 -18.85 12.12
C PRO A 2 -44.80 -17.50 12.85
N ALA A 3 -44.07 -17.33 13.96
CA ALA A 3 -44.11 -16.09 14.73
C ALA A 3 -43.66 -14.90 13.86
N PRO A 4 -44.24 -13.70 14.03
CA PRO A 4 -43.83 -12.52 13.29
C PRO A 4 -42.35 -12.21 13.56
N VAL A 5 -41.61 -11.91 12.50
CA VAL A 5 -40.19 -11.53 12.57
C VAL A 5 -40.07 -10.30 13.47
N SER A 6 -39.22 -10.39 14.50
CA SER A 6 -39.04 -9.29 15.43
C SER A 6 -38.46 -8.06 14.72
N HIS A 7 -38.77 -6.85 15.21
CA HIS A 7 -38.18 -5.61 14.68
C HIS A 7 -36.63 -5.65 14.65
N ASN A 8 -36.02 -6.30 15.65
CA ASN A 8 -34.58 -6.50 15.73
C ASN A 8 -34.04 -7.47 14.66
N ASP A 9 -34.85 -8.45 14.24
CA ASP A 9 -34.49 -9.36 13.14
C ASP A 9 -34.65 -8.66 11.77
N GLN A 10 -35.65 -7.79 11.60
CA GLN A 10 -35.80 -6.98 10.38
C GLN A 10 -34.62 -6.02 10.19
N GLN A 11 -34.21 -5.32 11.25
CA GLN A 11 -33.01 -4.45 11.19
C GLN A 11 -31.74 -5.23 10.88
N TRP A 12 -31.60 -6.44 11.45
CA TRP A 12 -30.45 -7.29 11.19
C TRP A 12 -30.39 -7.73 9.72
N LEU A 13 -31.51 -8.17 9.15
CA LEU A 13 -31.61 -8.56 7.74
C LEU A 13 -31.32 -7.39 6.80
N SER A 14 -31.88 -6.21 7.06
CA SER A 14 -31.59 -5.01 6.26
C SER A 14 -30.10 -4.65 6.28
N THR A 15 -29.43 -4.78 7.44
CA THR A 15 -27.98 -4.52 7.51
C THR A 15 -27.16 -5.60 6.80
N LEU A 16 -27.63 -6.85 6.80
CA LEU A 16 -27.02 -7.94 6.04
C LEU A 16 -27.14 -7.71 4.52
N GLU A 17 -28.28 -7.26 4.04
CA GLU A 17 -28.48 -6.89 2.63
C GLU A 17 -27.51 -5.78 2.21
N GLU A 18 -27.35 -4.74 3.03
CA GLU A 18 -26.36 -3.69 2.79
C GLU A 18 -24.92 -4.25 2.75
N LEU A 19 -24.61 -5.25 3.57
CA LEU A 19 -23.31 -5.92 3.55
C LEU A 19 -23.09 -6.73 2.26
N ILE A 20 -24.13 -7.42 1.78
CA ILE A 20 -24.12 -8.16 0.52
C ILE A 20 -23.87 -7.20 -0.64
N ASP A 21 -24.63 -6.11 -0.71
CA ASP A 21 -24.47 -5.08 -1.74
C ASP A 21 -23.07 -4.45 -1.70
N PHE A 22 -22.55 -4.19 -0.51
CA PHE A 22 -21.19 -3.68 -0.33
C PHE A 22 -20.15 -4.68 -0.86
N LYS A 23 -20.26 -5.96 -0.49
CA LYS A 23 -19.36 -7.03 -0.96
C LYS A 23 -19.44 -7.21 -2.47
N ALA A 24 -20.65 -7.17 -3.06
CA ALA A 24 -20.84 -7.27 -4.51
C ALA A 24 -20.22 -6.08 -5.26
N ARG A 25 -20.36 -4.86 -4.70
CA ARG A 25 -19.85 -3.64 -5.33
C ARG A 25 -18.34 -3.48 -5.22
N PHE A 26 -17.75 -3.86 -4.09
CA PHE A 26 -16.35 -3.58 -3.78
C PHE A 26 -15.46 -4.82 -3.76
N GLY A 27 -16.02 -6.02 -3.87
CA GLY A 27 -15.30 -7.30 -3.72
C GLY A 27 -14.90 -7.60 -2.27
N SER A 28 -15.11 -6.66 -1.35
CA SER A 28 -14.58 -6.66 0.01
C SER A 28 -15.64 -6.43 1.08
N LEU A 29 -15.41 -6.94 2.29
CA LEU A 29 -16.15 -6.51 3.48
C LEU A 29 -15.69 -5.09 3.92
N PRO A 30 -16.54 -4.30 4.60
CA PRO A 30 -16.26 -2.92 4.96
C PRO A 30 -15.08 -2.81 5.94
N GLY A 31 -14.04 -2.09 5.54
CA GLY A 31 -12.80 -1.93 6.28
C GLY A 31 -12.79 -0.73 7.23
N ASP A 32 -11.66 -0.54 7.92
CA ASP A 32 -11.42 0.61 8.82
C ASP A 32 -11.11 1.92 8.07
N SER A 33 -11.19 1.91 6.74
CA SER A 33 -11.04 3.10 5.90
C SER A 33 -12.15 4.07 6.22
N GLY A 34 -11.82 5.17 6.90
CA GLY A 34 -12.77 6.20 7.31
C GLY A 34 -13.38 7.02 6.16
N ARG A 35 -13.63 6.44 4.99
CA ARG A 35 -14.02 7.13 3.75
C ARG A 35 -15.52 7.46 3.68
N HIS A 36 -16.42 6.78 4.39
CA HIS A 36 -17.86 7.14 4.40
C HIS A 36 -18.62 6.74 5.70
N PRO A 37 -19.59 7.54 6.21
CA PRO A 37 -20.35 7.23 7.43
C PRO A 37 -21.12 5.90 7.40
N ARG A 38 -21.73 5.54 6.27
CA ARG A 38 -22.43 4.24 6.14
C ARG A 38 -21.48 3.03 6.16
N GLU A 39 -20.31 3.12 5.52
CA GLU A 39 -19.29 2.06 5.57
C GLU A 39 -18.83 1.83 7.01
N ARG A 40 -18.61 2.90 7.77
CA ARG A 40 -18.30 2.81 9.21
C ARG A 40 -19.40 2.11 9.99
N ALA A 41 -20.68 2.40 9.71
CA ALA A 41 -21.79 1.74 10.38
C ALA A 41 -21.80 0.22 10.11
N LEU A 42 -21.61 -0.19 8.85
CA LEU A 42 -21.53 -1.61 8.47
C LEU A 42 -20.32 -2.30 9.12
N GLN A 43 -19.17 -1.63 9.17
CA GLN A 43 -17.97 -2.15 9.83
C GLN A 43 -18.18 -2.36 11.34
N GLN A 44 -18.80 -1.41 12.03
CA GLN A 44 -19.11 -1.54 13.45
C GLN A 44 -20.15 -2.64 13.71
N TRP A 45 -21.15 -2.76 12.84
CA TRP A 45 -22.13 -3.84 12.91
C TRP A 45 -21.47 -5.22 12.74
N LEU A 46 -20.55 -5.36 11.79
CA LEU A 46 -19.84 -6.60 11.53
C LEU A 46 -18.90 -6.99 12.68
N LYS A 47 -18.16 -6.03 13.25
CA LYS A 47 -17.38 -6.20 14.49
C LYS A 47 -18.26 -6.68 15.65
N ARG A 48 -19.49 -6.18 15.77
CA ARG A 48 -20.43 -6.66 16.77
C ARG A 48 -20.81 -8.12 16.54
N GLN A 49 -21.06 -8.56 15.30
CA GLN A 49 -21.37 -9.96 15.00
C GLN A 49 -20.18 -10.87 15.35
N GLN A 50 -18.95 -10.44 15.02
CA GLN A 50 -17.73 -11.19 15.34
C GLN A 50 -17.57 -11.37 16.86
N ARG A 51 -17.83 -10.32 17.64
CA ARG A 51 -17.80 -10.39 19.10
C ARG A 51 -18.86 -11.34 19.65
N LEU A 52 -20.07 -11.31 19.10
CA LEU A 52 -21.14 -12.22 19.52
C LEU A 52 -20.80 -13.68 19.21
N GLU A 53 -20.21 -13.96 18.04
CA GLU A 53 -19.75 -15.30 17.66
C GLU A 53 -18.64 -15.80 18.60
N ALA A 54 -17.63 -14.95 18.87
CA ALA A 54 -16.55 -15.28 19.80
C ALA A 54 -17.03 -15.57 21.23
N GLN A 55 -18.19 -15.01 21.61
CA GLN A 55 -18.85 -15.26 22.90
C GLN A 55 -19.82 -16.43 22.86
N GLY A 56 -20.05 -17.07 21.70
CA GLY A 56 -21.06 -18.11 21.51
C GLY A 56 -22.51 -17.60 21.61
N LEU A 57 -22.71 -16.29 21.45
CA LEU A 57 -24.01 -15.61 21.58
C LEU A 57 -24.65 -15.26 20.23
N LEU A 58 -23.95 -15.46 19.12
CA LEU A 58 -24.53 -15.27 17.80
C LEU A 58 -25.45 -16.45 17.47
N ARG A 59 -26.66 -16.14 16.97
CA ARG A 59 -27.60 -17.16 16.53
C ARG A 59 -26.98 -17.97 15.37
N PRO A 60 -27.08 -19.31 15.35
CA PRO A 60 -26.53 -20.13 14.27
C PRO A 60 -26.97 -19.69 12.87
N SER A 61 -28.25 -19.34 12.70
CA SER A 61 -28.79 -18.85 11.43
C SER A 61 -28.15 -17.54 10.96
N ARG A 62 -27.73 -16.67 11.88
CA ARG A 62 -27.03 -15.43 11.55
C ARG A 62 -25.58 -15.70 11.15
N ALA A 63 -24.92 -16.64 11.81
CA ALA A 63 -23.58 -17.08 11.46
C ALA A 63 -23.56 -17.74 10.06
N GLU A 64 -24.55 -18.57 9.75
CA GLU A 64 -24.70 -19.20 8.43
C GLU A 64 -24.97 -18.16 7.33
N ALA A 65 -25.86 -17.20 7.58
CA ALA A 65 -26.10 -16.11 6.63
C ALA A 65 -24.85 -15.27 6.37
N LEU A 66 -24.03 -14.99 7.39
CA LEU A 66 -22.75 -14.30 7.22
C LEU A 66 -21.71 -15.15 6.47
N ASN A 67 -21.67 -16.47 6.69
CA ASN A 67 -20.81 -17.38 5.93
C ASN A 67 -21.12 -17.34 4.42
N SER A 68 -22.40 -17.20 4.07
CA SER A 68 -22.83 -17.08 2.66
C SER A 68 -22.41 -15.76 2.00
N VAL A 69 -22.19 -14.71 2.79
CA VAL A 69 -21.63 -13.44 2.27
C VAL A 69 -20.14 -13.56 2.04
N ASP A 70 -19.42 -14.09 3.04
CA ASP A 70 -17.97 -14.26 3.00
C ASP A 70 -17.55 -15.28 4.07
N GLY A 71 -16.94 -16.40 3.68
CA GLY A 71 -16.54 -17.46 4.61
C GLY A 71 -15.54 -16.99 5.69
N ASP A 72 -14.81 -15.91 5.42
CA ASP A 72 -13.78 -15.36 6.29
C ASP A 72 -14.27 -14.13 7.08
N TRP A 73 -15.59 -13.89 7.15
CA TRP A 73 -16.15 -12.74 7.88
C TRP A 73 -15.75 -12.67 9.35
N ARG A 74 -15.29 -13.78 9.95
CA ARG A 74 -14.76 -13.87 11.33
C ARG A 74 -13.35 -13.30 11.50
N ALA A 75 -12.59 -13.15 10.41
CA ALA A 75 -11.26 -12.58 10.46
C ALA A 75 -11.34 -11.08 10.76
N ASN A 76 -10.50 -10.61 11.69
CA ASN A 76 -10.52 -9.23 12.19
C ASN A 76 -10.15 -8.22 11.06
N GLN A 77 -11.13 -7.46 10.57
CA GLN A 77 -11.06 -6.60 9.36
C GLN A 77 -10.34 -5.25 9.56
N THR A 78 -9.37 -5.17 10.47
CA THR A 78 -8.48 -3.99 10.52
C THR A 78 -7.58 -3.88 9.28
N GLN A 79 -7.62 -4.87 8.41
CA GLN A 79 -7.11 -4.82 7.05
C GLN A 79 -8.27 -5.30 6.17
N LEU A 80 -8.58 -4.59 5.08
CA LEU A 80 -9.21 -5.23 3.93
C LEU A 80 -8.56 -6.63 3.76
N SER A 81 -9.32 -7.66 3.39
CA SER A 81 -8.69 -8.96 3.13
C SER A 81 -7.53 -8.74 2.14
N TRP A 82 -6.50 -9.58 2.23
CA TRP A 82 -5.28 -9.35 1.47
C TRP A 82 -5.58 -9.18 -0.04
N GLU A 83 -6.54 -9.96 -0.54
CA GLU A 83 -7.05 -9.95 -1.91
C GLU A 83 -7.71 -8.62 -2.28
N ASN A 84 -8.44 -8.00 -1.36
CA ASN A 84 -9.13 -6.74 -1.60
C ASN A 84 -8.18 -5.55 -1.65
N ASN A 85 -7.14 -5.56 -0.81
CA ASN A 85 -6.09 -4.56 -0.96
C ASN A 85 -5.30 -4.76 -2.25
N LEU A 86 -5.06 -6.01 -2.66
CA LEU A 86 -4.41 -6.30 -3.93
C LEU A 86 -5.26 -5.75 -5.09
N ALA A 87 -6.56 -6.03 -5.12
CA ALA A 87 -7.48 -5.51 -6.13
C ALA A 87 -7.48 -3.97 -6.18
N ALA A 88 -7.55 -3.31 -5.02
CA ALA A 88 -7.46 -1.85 -4.95
C ALA A 88 -6.11 -1.32 -5.46
N ALA A 89 -5.00 -2.00 -5.15
CA ALA A 89 -3.68 -1.63 -5.63
C ALA A 89 -3.53 -1.81 -7.15
N ILE A 90 -4.16 -2.85 -7.72
CA ILE A 90 -4.21 -3.09 -9.17
C ILE A 90 -4.96 -1.96 -9.88
N LEU A 91 -6.13 -1.56 -9.38
CA LEU A 91 -6.90 -0.46 -9.96
C LEU A 91 -6.15 0.88 -9.86
N ASP A 92 -5.50 1.15 -8.73
CA ASP A 92 -4.64 2.32 -8.58
C ASP A 92 -3.48 2.31 -9.59
N TYR A 93 -2.82 1.17 -9.77
CA TYR A 93 -1.74 1.01 -10.74
C TYR A 93 -2.22 1.22 -12.17
N GLN A 94 -3.35 0.61 -12.56
CA GLN A 94 -3.93 0.74 -13.90
C GLN A 94 -4.33 2.18 -14.22
N SER A 95 -4.90 2.90 -13.25
CA SER A 95 -5.30 4.31 -13.45
C SER A 95 -4.10 5.27 -13.54
N ARG A 96 -2.98 4.95 -12.86
CA ARG A 96 -1.80 5.83 -12.76
C ARG A 96 -0.68 5.47 -13.75
N GLY A 97 -0.67 4.24 -14.23
CA GLY A 97 0.44 3.66 -14.99
C GLY A 97 1.71 3.41 -14.17
N HIS A 98 1.68 3.57 -12.84
CA HIS A 98 2.83 3.37 -11.95
C HIS A 98 2.40 2.97 -10.54
N ILE A 99 3.33 2.36 -9.80
CA ILE A 99 3.10 1.91 -8.42
C ILE A 99 2.91 3.12 -7.50
N PRO A 100 1.80 3.20 -6.74
CA PRO A 100 1.53 4.35 -5.88
C PRO A 100 2.56 4.51 -4.76
N ALA A 101 2.97 5.76 -4.52
CA ALA A 101 3.94 6.11 -3.50
C ALA A 101 3.33 6.04 -2.09
N ASN A 102 4.18 6.00 -1.06
CA ASN A 102 3.70 6.10 0.32
C ASN A 102 3.00 7.46 0.54
N GLY A 103 1.75 7.43 1.00
CA GLY A 103 0.88 8.62 1.12
C GLY A 103 -0.17 8.74 0.03
N GLU A 104 -0.12 7.91 -1.00
CA GLU A 104 -1.09 7.89 -2.10
C GLU A 104 -1.82 6.55 -2.14
N GLY A 105 -3.15 6.58 -2.25
CA GLY A 105 -3.95 5.40 -2.60
C GLY A 105 -3.58 4.13 -1.82
N ALA A 106 -3.23 3.05 -2.54
CA ALA A 106 -2.78 1.77 -2.01
C ALA A 106 -1.29 1.72 -1.56
N GLY A 107 -0.55 2.83 -1.70
CA GLY A 107 0.88 2.91 -1.38
C GLY A 107 1.26 2.56 0.07
N PRO A 108 0.52 3.00 1.10
CA PRO A 108 0.75 2.57 2.49
C PRO A 108 0.58 1.05 2.69
N TRP A 109 -0.36 0.43 1.97
CA TRP A 109 -0.54 -1.03 2.03
C TRP A 109 0.63 -1.76 1.36
N LEU A 110 1.06 -1.32 0.17
CA LEU A 110 2.23 -1.88 -0.52
C LEU A 110 3.51 -1.73 0.30
N LEU A 111 3.65 -0.64 1.07
CA LEU A 111 4.76 -0.48 2.02
C LEU A 111 4.74 -1.57 3.09
N ARG A 112 3.56 -1.85 3.66
CA ARG A 112 3.38 -2.92 4.64
C ARG A 112 3.68 -4.29 4.04
N GLN A 113 3.30 -4.55 2.78
CA GLN A 113 3.63 -5.81 2.10
C GLN A 113 5.15 -5.98 1.95
N ARG A 114 5.88 -4.93 1.54
CA ARG A 114 7.35 -4.97 1.47
C ARG A 114 7.99 -5.28 2.82
N SER A 115 7.52 -4.65 3.90
CA SER A 115 8.00 -4.96 5.27
C SER A 115 7.73 -6.42 5.64
N ARG A 116 6.53 -6.94 5.35
CA ARG A 116 6.19 -8.36 5.58
C ARG A 116 7.07 -9.31 4.77
N MET A 117 7.41 -8.94 3.53
CA MET A 117 8.29 -9.74 2.67
C MET A 117 9.69 -9.84 3.28
N SER A 118 10.25 -8.70 3.70
CA SER A 118 11.58 -8.65 4.34
C SER A 118 11.63 -9.42 5.67
N ALA A 119 10.49 -9.55 6.36
CA ALA A 119 10.37 -10.31 7.59
C ALA A 119 9.98 -11.78 7.38
N GLY A 120 9.87 -12.26 6.12
CA GLY A 120 9.46 -13.63 5.81
C GLY A 120 8.00 -13.97 6.15
N LYS A 121 7.11 -12.97 6.22
CA LYS A 121 5.71 -13.10 6.68
C LYS A 121 4.67 -13.05 5.55
N LEU A 122 5.12 -13.04 4.30
CA LEU A 122 4.26 -13.15 3.11
C LEU A 122 4.32 -14.61 2.64
N THR A 123 3.17 -15.18 2.27
CA THR A 123 3.14 -16.53 1.68
C THR A 123 3.67 -16.49 0.25
N ALA A 124 4.07 -17.64 -0.29
CA ALA A 124 4.52 -17.74 -1.67
C ALA A 124 3.44 -17.26 -2.66
N ASP A 125 2.18 -17.67 -2.44
CA ASP A 125 1.05 -17.27 -3.28
C ASP A 125 0.81 -15.76 -3.27
N GLN A 126 0.93 -15.12 -2.10
CA GLN A 126 0.78 -13.68 -1.98
C GLN A 126 1.90 -12.92 -2.70
N ILE A 127 3.13 -13.43 -2.65
CA ILE A 127 4.27 -12.87 -3.39
C ILE A 127 4.02 -12.98 -4.89
N GLN A 128 3.60 -14.16 -5.36
CA GLN A 128 3.33 -14.42 -6.77
C GLN A 128 2.22 -13.51 -7.30
N ALA A 129 1.11 -13.39 -6.58
CA ALA A 129 -0.01 -12.53 -6.99
C ALA A 129 0.37 -11.04 -7.03
N LEU A 130 1.26 -10.56 -6.15
CA LEU A 130 1.79 -9.20 -6.23
C LEU A 130 2.73 -9.00 -7.43
N ASP A 131 3.53 -10.01 -7.77
CA ASP A 131 4.45 -9.95 -8.91
C ASP A 131 3.74 -9.88 -10.24
N ASP A 132 2.73 -10.72 -10.41
CA ASP A 132 1.97 -10.82 -11.65
C ASP A 132 1.15 -9.55 -11.88
N ALA A 133 0.57 -9.01 -10.82
CA ALA A 133 -0.40 -7.93 -10.94
C ALA A 133 0.18 -6.52 -10.81
N LEU A 134 1.34 -6.36 -10.15
CA LEU A 134 1.92 -5.05 -9.86
C LEU A 134 3.42 -5.00 -10.19
N PRO A 135 3.80 -4.95 -11.47
CA PRO A 135 5.19 -4.87 -11.88
C PRO A 135 5.92 -3.72 -11.18
N GLY A 136 7.01 -4.04 -10.48
CA GLY A 136 7.82 -3.07 -9.74
C GLY A 136 7.36 -2.76 -8.31
N TRP A 137 6.31 -3.42 -7.79
CA TRP A 137 5.83 -3.21 -6.41
C TRP A 137 6.91 -3.41 -5.34
N ARG A 138 7.88 -4.31 -5.61
CA ARG A 138 9.01 -4.58 -4.72
C ARG A 138 9.97 -3.40 -4.58
N ASN A 139 10.03 -2.51 -5.57
CA ASN A 139 11.12 -1.54 -5.72
C ASN A 139 10.61 -0.11 -5.98
N LEU A 140 9.96 0.51 -4.98
CA LEU A 140 9.83 1.97 -4.98
C LEU A 140 11.21 2.66 -5.02
N ASP A 141 12.24 2.03 -4.45
CA ASP A 141 13.60 2.58 -4.44
C ASP A 141 14.26 2.55 -5.82
N ARG A 142 13.89 1.65 -6.75
CA ARG A 142 14.41 1.71 -8.14
C ARG A 142 13.74 2.78 -8.97
N LEU A 143 12.42 2.96 -8.83
CA LEU A 143 11.70 4.06 -9.47
C LEU A 143 12.22 5.41 -8.94
N LYS A 144 12.35 5.54 -7.62
CA LYS A 144 13.00 6.69 -6.99
C LYS A 144 14.45 6.84 -7.41
N TRP A 145 15.22 5.76 -7.57
CA TRP A 145 16.60 5.85 -8.02
C TRP A 145 16.69 6.37 -9.46
N ALA A 146 15.97 5.75 -10.39
CA ALA A 146 15.94 6.17 -11.79
C ALA A 146 15.45 7.62 -11.94
N GLU A 147 14.38 7.99 -11.23
CA GLU A 147 13.86 9.37 -11.20
C GLU A 147 14.88 10.34 -10.62
N ARG A 148 15.54 10.01 -9.50
CA ARG A 148 16.52 10.89 -8.85
C ARG A 148 17.79 11.04 -9.68
N VAL A 149 18.24 9.98 -10.35
CA VAL A 149 19.33 10.04 -11.32
C VAL A 149 18.94 10.93 -12.50
N ARG A 150 17.72 10.79 -13.01
CA ARG A 150 17.19 11.64 -14.09
C ARG A 150 17.09 13.11 -13.67
N GLU A 151 16.52 13.41 -12.51
CA GLU A 151 16.43 14.77 -11.95
C GLU A 151 17.82 15.38 -11.75
N LEU A 152 18.78 14.61 -11.22
CA LEU A 152 20.15 15.05 -11.06
C LEU A 152 20.82 15.32 -12.41
N ARG A 153 20.60 14.46 -13.41
CA ARG A 153 21.14 14.65 -14.75
C ARG A 153 20.57 15.90 -15.42
N LEU A 154 19.25 16.07 -15.40
CA LEU A 154 18.58 17.26 -15.96
C LEU A 154 19.07 18.55 -15.28
N TYR A 155 19.28 18.52 -13.96
CA TYR A 155 19.87 19.67 -13.26
C TYR A 155 21.28 19.97 -13.75
N VAL A 156 22.15 18.96 -13.86
CA VAL A 156 23.53 19.13 -14.30
C VAL A 156 23.61 19.60 -15.76
N ASP A 157 22.76 19.04 -16.64
CA ASP A 157 22.68 19.46 -18.04
C ASP A 157 22.23 20.92 -18.17
N ALA A 158 21.31 21.38 -17.31
CA ALA A 158 20.80 22.75 -17.34
C ALA A 158 21.74 23.77 -16.65
N ALA A 159 22.35 23.40 -15.52
CA ALA A 159 23.17 24.30 -14.70
C ALA A 159 24.67 24.24 -15.04
N GLY A 160 25.11 23.21 -15.78
CA GLY A 160 26.52 22.92 -16.04
C GLY A 160 27.33 22.52 -14.79
N ALA A 161 26.66 22.29 -13.65
CA ALA A 161 27.28 22.02 -12.37
C ALA A 161 26.40 21.14 -11.48
N LEU A 162 27.03 20.46 -10.51
CA LEU A 162 26.31 19.70 -9.48
C LEU A 162 25.57 20.64 -8.52
N PRO A 163 24.38 20.23 -8.01
CA PRO A 163 23.65 21.04 -7.05
C PRO A 163 24.44 21.14 -5.74
N THR A 164 24.36 22.31 -5.10
CA THR A 164 25.06 22.61 -3.84
C THR A 164 24.07 22.90 -2.73
N SER A 165 24.52 22.94 -1.47
CA SER A 165 23.68 23.35 -0.33
C SER A 165 23.19 24.80 -0.40
N ARG A 166 23.77 25.64 -1.28
CA ARG A 166 23.47 27.08 -1.40
C ARG A 166 22.38 27.39 -2.43
N VAL A 167 21.88 26.40 -3.16
CA VAL A 167 20.80 26.59 -4.12
C VAL A 167 19.51 27.00 -3.40
N LYS A 168 18.83 28.03 -3.90
CA LYS A 168 17.57 28.53 -3.31
C LYS A 168 16.34 27.78 -3.83
N ASP A 169 16.44 27.18 -5.01
CA ASP A 169 15.37 26.39 -5.60
C ASP A 169 15.12 25.12 -4.77
N PRO A 170 13.89 24.89 -4.27
CA PRO A 170 13.56 23.71 -3.49
C PRO A 170 13.79 22.39 -4.24
N ALA A 171 13.64 22.36 -5.57
CA ALA A 171 13.88 21.15 -6.34
C ALA A 171 15.38 20.80 -6.40
N ALA A 172 16.22 21.78 -6.70
CA ALA A 172 17.68 21.65 -6.67
C ALA A 172 18.21 21.24 -5.29
N LEU A 173 17.61 21.75 -4.20
CA LEU A 173 18.03 21.40 -2.84
C LEU A 173 17.71 19.94 -2.50
N ARG A 174 16.58 19.40 -3.00
CA ARG A 174 16.26 17.97 -2.88
C ARG A 174 17.29 17.12 -3.62
N THR A 175 17.65 17.51 -4.84
CA THR A 175 18.67 16.81 -5.64
C THR A 175 20.03 16.81 -4.94
N TYR A 176 20.45 17.95 -4.36
CA TYR A 176 21.64 18.04 -3.52
C TYR A 176 21.59 17.06 -2.33
N THR A 177 20.48 17.08 -1.59
CA THR A 177 20.30 16.25 -0.38
C THR A 177 20.38 14.76 -0.72
N TRP A 178 19.75 14.35 -1.81
CA TRP A 178 19.81 12.98 -2.30
C TRP A 178 21.23 12.57 -2.70
N LEU A 179 21.94 13.42 -3.45
CA LEU A 179 23.33 13.19 -3.85
C LEU A 179 24.27 13.07 -2.63
N ALA A 180 24.10 13.94 -1.62
CA ALA A 180 24.86 13.89 -0.38
C ALA A 180 24.63 12.56 0.38
N PHE A 181 23.40 12.05 0.38
CA PHE A 181 23.07 10.76 0.96
C PHE A 181 23.73 9.59 0.21
N GLN A 182 23.80 9.62 -1.12
CA GLN A 182 24.52 8.58 -1.89
C GLN A 182 26.02 8.59 -1.60
N ARG A 183 26.64 9.77 -1.49
CA ARG A 183 28.04 9.89 -1.07
C ARG A 183 28.28 9.32 0.33
N LYS A 184 27.35 9.54 1.26
CA LYS A 184 27.40 8.94 2.60
C LYS A 184 27.33 7.41 2.51
N LYS A 185 26.36 6.86 1.77
CA LYS A 185 26.24 5.41 1.56
C LYS A 185 27.49 4.81 0.93
N LEU A 186 28.12 5.49 -0.03
CA LEU A 186 29.38 5.05 -0.63
C LEU A 186 30.49 4.94 0.42
N ARG A 187 30.67 5.97 1.25
CA ARG A 187 31.67 5.96 2.35
C ARG A 187 31.42 4.86 3.38
N GLU A 188 30.15 4.52 3.61
CA GLU A 188 29.74 3.46 4.54
C GLU A 188 29.78 2.05 3.91
N GLY A 189 30.16 1.92 2.63
CA GLY A 189 30.15 0.64 1.91
C GLY A 189 28.75 0.08 1.61
N ARG A 190 27.72 0.94 1.68
CA ARG A 190 26.30 0.57 1.53
C ARG A 190 25.69 0.94 0.18
N LEU A 191 26.46 1.57 -0.71
CA LEU A 191 26.02 1.85 -2.07
C LEU A 191 26.40 0.67 -2.97
N GLY A 192 25.43 0.08 -3.67
CA GLY A 192 25.67 -1.06 -4.54
C GLY A 192 26.58 -0.70 -5.73
N ALA A 193 27.41 -1.64 -6.18
CA ALA A 193 28.37 -1.42 -7.27
C ALA A 193 27.69 -0.92 -8.57
N ALA A 194 26.55 -1.50 -8.94
CA ALA A 194 25.78 -1.08 -10.11
C ALA A 194 25.26 0.37 -10.00
N GLN A 195 24.87 0.79 -8.79
CA GLN A 195 24.41 2.16 -8.54
C GLN A 195 25.55 3.18 -8.63
N ALA A 196 26.73 2.82 -8.10
CA ALA A 196 27.92 3.65 -8.23
C ALA A 196 28.34 3.80 -9.71
N ALA A 197 28.41 2.68 -10.45
CA ALA A 197 28.76 2.68 -11.87
C ALA A 197 27.78 3.52 -12.71
N GLN A 198 26.48 3.45 -12.43
CA GLN A 198 25.49 4.26 -13.12
C GLN A 198 25.67 5.77 -12.88
N LEU A 199 26.00 6.17 -11.64
CA LEU A 199 26.29 7.58 -11.36
C LEU A 199 27.62 8.03 -11.97
N ASP A 200 28.63 7.15 -12.04
CA ASP A 200 29.91 7.46 -12.69
C ASP A 200 29.72 7.76 -14.18
N ASP A 201 28.87 6.98 -14.86
CA ASP A 201 28.53 7.15 -16.28
C ASP A 201 27.66 8.39 -16.52
N LEU A 202 26.55 8.52 -15.76
CA LEU A 202 25.54 9.52 -16.05
C LEU A 202 25.81 10.88 -15.43
N VAL A 203 26.57 10.96 -14.35
CA VAL A 203 26.84 12.21 -13.63
C VAL A 203 28.32 12.29 -13.23
N PRO A 204 29.22 12.57 -14.19
CA PRO A 204 30.66 12.66 -13.90
C PRO A 204 30.96 13.64 -12.76
N GLY A 205 31.87 13.25 -11.86
CA GLY A 205 32.24 14.05 -10.70
C GLY A 205 31.24 14.01 -9.52
N TRP A 206 30.17 13.21 -9.60
CA TRP A 206 29.20 13.06 -8.50
C TRP A 206 29.84 12.62 -7.19
N ARG A 207 30.98 11.90 -7.22
CA ARG A 207 31.72 11.47 -6.02
C ARG A 207 32.31 12.64 -5.21
N GLY A 208 32.41 13.83 -5.80
CA GLY A 208 33.12 14.98 -5.25
C GLY A 208 34.60 14.97 -5.66
N ARG A 209 35.32 16.06 -5.36
CA ARG A 209 36.77 16.09 -5.57
C ARG A 209 37.42 15.13 -4.57
N SER A 210 38.19 14.16 -5.08
CA SER A 210 39.20 13.48 -4.28
C SER A 210 40.08 14.55 -3.65
N ALA A 211 40.22 14.54 -2.32
CA ALA A 211 41.32 15.25 -1.70
C ALA A 211 42.59 14.53 -2.17
N GLY A 212 43.30 15.15 -3.11
CA GLY A 212 44.71 14.87 -3.34
C GLY A 212 45.54 15.52 -2.24
#